data_AF-A0A252A3D7-F1
#
_entry.id   AF-A0A252A3D7-F1
#
_cell.length_a   1.000
_cell.length_b   1.000
_cell.length_c   1.000
_cell.angle_alpha   90.00
_cell.angle_beta   90.00
_cell.angle_gamma   90.00
#
_symmetry.space_group_name_H-M   'P 1'
#
loop_
_entity.id
_entity.type
_entity.pdbx_description
1 polymer ?
#
loop_
_entity_poly.entity_id
_entity_poly.type
_entity_poly.pdbx_seq_one_letter_code
_entity_poly.pdbx_strand_id
1 'polypeptide(L)' 'GHHLARTGLLDNVRFRPLTLPDIFIDHNSQDAQYEQAGLTAPHITKTALSALGIGDMLPMNLPNSSTGTKS' A
#
# COMPACT_ATOMS: atom_id res chain seq x y z
N GLY A 1 14.84 0.04 -8.08
CA GLY A 1 15.54 -1.10 -7.46
C GLY A 1 17.05 -1.06 -7.70
N HIS A 2 17.48 -1.25 -8.94
CA HIS A 2 18.90 -1.42 -9.31
C HIS A 2 19.84 -0.31 -8.81
N HIS A 3 19.47 0.97 -8.96
CA HIS A 3 20.30 2.10 -8.50
C HIS A 3 20.47 2.10 -6.97
N LEU A 4 19.36 2.07 -6.22
CA LEU A 4 19.37 2.08 -4.75
C LEU A 4 20.15 0.89 -4.16
N ALA A 5 20.07 -0.28 -4.80
CA ALA A 5 20.82 -1.46 -4.39
C ALA A 5 22.33 -1.32 -4.64
N ARG A 6 22.74 -0.75 -5.77
CA ARG A 6 24.17 -0.56 -6.11
C ARG A 6 24.85 0.54 -5.31
N THR A 7 24.09 1.52 -4.83
CA THR A 7 24.62 2.66 -4.07
C THR A 7 24.51 2.48 -2.56
N GLY A 8 24.08 1.31 -2.07
CA GLY A 8 23.94 1.02 -0.63
C GLY A 8 22.80 1.80 0.06
N LEU A 9 21.92 2.44 -0.71
CA LEU A 9 20.80 3.21 -0.16
C LEU A 9 19.74 2.30 0.49
N LEU A 10 19.68 1.01 0.12
CA LEU A 10 18.82 0.04 0.77
C LEU A 10 19.27 -0.31 2.20
N ASP A 11 20.55 -0.15 2.52
CA ASP A 11 21.10 -0.52 3.84
C ASP A 11 20.66 0.45 4.96
N ASN A 12 20.25 1.67 4.58
CA ASN A 12 19.89 2.74 5.51
C ASN A 12 18.37 2.96 5.64
N VAL A 13 17.55 2.11 5.01
CA VAL A 13 16.09 2.26 5.02
C VAL A 13 15.40 1.02 5.58
N ARG A 14 14.25 1.24 6.23
CA ARG A 14 13.39 0.15 6.68
C ARG A 14 12.50 -0.29 5.51
N PHE A 15 12.81 -1.42 4.90
CA PHE A 15 12.02 -2.00 3.82
C PHE A 15 10.80 -2.78 4.38
N ARG A 16 9.60 -2.44 3.92
CA ARG A 16 8.32 -3.06 4.31
C ARG A 16 7.50 -3.40 3.05
N PRO A 17 7.74 -4.54 2.42
CA PRO A 17 7.02 -4.92 1.22
C PRO A 17 5.55 -5.25 1.55
N LEU A 18 4.66 -4.94 0.61
CA LEU A 18 3.29 -5.44 0.61
C LEU A 18 3.20 -6.53 -0.46
N THR A 19 2.76 -7.71 -0.06
CA THR A 19 2.69 -8.90 -0.91
C THR A 19 1.32 -9.53 -0.79
N LEU A 20 1.00 -10.42 -1.73
CA LEU A 20 -0.22 -11.21 -1.62
C LEU A 20 -0.20 -12.01 -0.31
N PRO A 21 -1.26 -11.94 0.50
CA PRO A 21 -1.34 -12.71 1.74
C PRO A 21 -1.52 -14.20 1.44
N ASP A 22 -1.00 -15.04 2.33
CA ASP A 22 -1.16 -16.49 2.26
C ASP A 22 -2.56 -16.91 2.75
N ILE A 23 -3.58 -16.51 1.99
CA ILE A 23 -4.98 -16.86 2.20
C ILE A 23 -5.62 -17.19 0.85
N PHE A 24 -6.68 -17.98 0.90
CA PHE A 24 -7.50 -18.19 -0.29
C PHE A 24 -8.26 -16.91 -0.64
N ILE A 25 -8.16 -16.48 -1.90
CA ILE A 25 -8.87 -15.34 -2.45
C ILE A 25 -9.84 -15.87 -3.50
N ASP A 26 -11.13 -15.61 -3.29
CA ASP A 26 -12.17 -16.05 -4.20
C ASP A 26 -12.00 -15.42 -5.58
N HIS A 27 -12.32 -16.19 -6.62
CA HIS A 27 -12.26 -15.68 -7.98
C HIS A 27 -13.32 -14.59 -8.17
N ASN A 28 -12.86 -13.37 -8.40
CA ASN A 28 -13.70 -12.20 -8.61
C ASN A 28 -13.03 -11.23 -9.60
N SER A 29 -13.59 -10.03 -9.78
CA SER A 29 -12.90 -8.95 -10.48
C SER A 29 -11.55 -8.64 -9.83
N GLN A 30 -10.60 -8.15 -10.62
CA GLN A 30 -9.26 -7.81 -10.16
C GLN A 30 -9.29 -6.81 -8.98
N ASP A 31 -10.15 -5.80 -9.05
CA ASP A 31 -10.30 -4.80 -7.98
C ASP A 31 -10.76 -5.44 -6.67
N ALA A 32 -11.74 -6.35 -6.72
CA ALA A 32 -12.23 -7.06 -5.54
C ALA A 32 -11.15 -7.98 -4.93
N GLN A 33 -10.37 -8.66 -5.77
CA GLN A 33 -9.26 -9.50 -5.31
C GLN A 33 -8.16 -8.67 -4.63
N TYR A 34 -7.81 -7.50 -5.17
CA TYR A 34 -6.81 -6.62 -4.56
C TYR A 34 -7.29 -5.99 -3.26
N GLU A 35 -8.58 -5.65 -3.18
CA GLU A 35 -9.18 -5.14 -1.94
C GLU A 35 -9.14 -6.23 -0.85
N GLN A 36 -9.52 -7.47 -1.17
CA GLN A 36 -9.40 -8.61 -0.25
C GLN A 36 -7.95 -8.90 0.15
N ALA A 37 -7.01 -8.74 -0.78
CA ALA A 37 -5.58 -8.91 -0.51
C ALA A 37 -4.97 -7.77 0.33
N GLY A 38 -5.68 -6.65 0.52
CA GLY A 38 -5.14 -5.46 1.19
C GLY A 38 -4.07 -4.74 0.36
N LEU A 39 -4.15 -4.80 -0.97
CA LEU A 39 -3.14 -4.27 -1.91
C LEU A 39 -3.62 -3.05 -2.69
N THR A 40 -4.65 -2.36 -2.22
CA THR A 40 -5.17 -1.14 -2.84
C THR A 40 -4.53 0.13 -2.28
N ALA A 41 -4.71 1.28 -2.95
CA ALA A 41 -4.08 2.55 -2.57
C ALA A 41 -4.35 3.00 -1.11
N PRO A 42 -5.58 2.84 -0.56
CA PRO A 42 -5.83 3.14 0.86
C PRO A 42 -5.02 2.23 1.79
N HIS A 43 -4.89 0.94 1.46
CA HIS A 43 -4.10 -0.01 2.24
C HIS A 43 -2.62 0.35 2.23
N ILE A 44 -2.06 0.66 1.05
CA ILE A 44 -0.66 1.11 0.90
C ILE A 44 -0.41 2.36 1.77
N THR A 45 -1.31 3.33 1.70
CA THR A 45 -1.20 4.59 2.47
C THR A 45 -1.25 4.32 3.97
N LYS A 46 -2.16 3.44 4.41
CA LYS A 46 -2.24 3.01 5.82
C LYS A 46 -0.93 2.37 6.26
N THR A 47 -0.39 1.41 5.51
CA THR A 47 0.88 0.75 5.82
C THR A 47 2.02 1.76 5.91
N ALA A 48 2.09 2.73 5.00
CA ALA A 48 3.12 3.76 5.02
C ALA A 48 3.01 4.66 6.28
N LEU A 49 1.80 5.12 6.61
CA LEU A 49 1.56 5.93 7.82
C LEU A 49 1.84 5.16 9.11
N SER A 50 1.43 3.89 9.19
CA SER A 50 1.77 3.01 10.31
C SER A 50 3.27 2.77 10.41
N ALA A 51 3.98 2.59 9.29
CA ALA A 51 5.44 2.42 9.29
C ALA A 51 6.20 3.67 9.78
N LEU A 52 5.62 4.86 9.59
CA LEU A 52 6.12 6.13 10.13
C LEU A 52 5.74 6.36 11.61
N GLY A 53 4.96 5.46 12.22
CA GLY A 53 4.46 5.62 13.60
C GLY A 53 3.31 6.63 13.73
N ILE A 54 2.70 7.04 12.62
CA ILE A 54 1.62 8.03 12.54
C ILE A 54 0.25 7.34 12.45
N GLY A 55 0.21 6.09 11.96
CA GLY A 55 -1.01 5.39 11.58
C GLY A 55 -2.05 5.18 12.69
N ASP A 56 -1.65 5.11 13.96
CA ASP A 56 -2.59 4.98 15.08
C ASP A 56 -3.20 6.34 15.51
N MET A 57 -2.58 7.46 15.11
CA MET A 57 -3.02 8.81 15.48
C MET A 57 -3.91 9.50 14.44
N LEU A 58 -4.06 8.93 13.23
CA LEU A 58 -4.88 9.54 12.18
C LEU A 58 -6.23 8.83 12.04
N PRO A 59 -7.36 9.51 12.31
CA PRO A 59 -8.65 8.97 11.92
C PRO A 59 -8.65 8.79 10.39
N MET A 60 -8.91 7.57 9.94
CA MET A 60 -8.90 7.16 8.52
C MET A 60 -10.05 7.80 7.73
N ASN A 61 -9.99 9.12 7.54
CA ASN A 61 -10.76 9.88 6.57
C ASN A 61 -9.78 10.57 5.63
N LEU A 62 -9.07 9.79 4.81
CA LEU A 62 -8.37 10.37 3.67
C LEU A 62 -9.43 10.74 2.62
N PRO A 63 -9.54 12.03 2.23
CA PRO A 63 -10.43 12.41 1.14
C PRO A 63 -10.00 11.64 -0.11
N ASN A 64 -10.95 10.96 -0.73
CA ASN A 64 -10.76 10.38 -2.04
C ASN A 64 -10.42 11.53 -3.00
N SER A 65 -9.16 11.62 -3.43
CA SER A 65 -8.83 12.41 -4.61
C SER A 65 -9.30 11.64 -5.84
N SER A 66 -10.62 11.53 -5.99
CA SER A 66 -11.30 11.25 -7.25
C SER A 66 -11.17 12.48 -8.16
N THR A 67 -9.94 12.79 -8.57
CA THR A 67 -9.72 13.61 -9.76
C THR A 67 -9.86 12.71 -10.97
N GLY A 68 -11.12 12.54 -11.38
CA GLY A 68 -11.53 11.71 -12.51
C GLY A 68 -12.91 12.12 -12.99
N THR A 69 -13.13 13.42 -13.20
CA THR A 69 -14.13 13.88 -14.16
C THR A 69 -13.77 13.27 -15.53
N LYS A 70 -14.46 12.21 -15.91
CA LYS A 70 -14.71 11.93 -17.32
C LYS A 70 -16.20 12.14 -17.53
N SER A 71 -16.50 13.20 -18.27
CA SER A 71 -17.76 13.42 -18.98
C SER A 71 -18.19 12.19 -19.78
#